data_AF-A0A5D4TSJ4-F1
#
_entry.id   AF-A0A5D4TSJ4-F1
#
_cell.length_a   1.000
_cell.length_b   1.000
_cell.length_c   1.000
_cell.angle_alpha   90.00
_cell.angle_beta   90.00
_cell.angle_gamma   90.00
#
_symmetry.space_group_name_H-M   'P 1'
#
loop_
_entity.id
_entity.type
_entity.pdbx_description
1 polymer ?
#
loop_
_entity_poly.entity_id
_entity_poly.type
_entity_poly.pdbx_seq_one_letter_code
_entity_poly.pdbx_strand_id
1 'polypeptide(L)'
;MYPESLVNLISINNDVLWGVILIMGHLVSTTLALAIFSSILLKNKKNGLLFLILLIVMGVLTLYRVMSYSIALGLIIGFMYIMLCFVTFISLKKKMTMKKQL
;
A
#
# COMPACT_ATOMS: atom_id res chain seq x y z
N MET A 1 -8.35 -35.56 -25.75
CA MET A 1 -7.10 -34.82 -25.48
C MET A 1 -7.45 -33.33 -25.37
N TYR A 2 -8.09 -32.95 -24.27
CA TYR A 2 -8.53 -31.58 -23.92
C TYR A 2 -8.42 -31.21 -22.41
N PRO A 3 -7.98 -32.08 -21.47
CA PRO A 3 -8.01 -31.69 -20.04
C PRO A 3 -6.92 -30.67 -19.68
N GLU A 4 -5.79 -30.67 -20.38
CA GLU A 4 -4.64 -29.81 -20.02
C GLU A 4 -4.91 -28.32 -20.30
N SER A 5 -5.67 -27.98 -21.35
CA SER A 5 -6.02 -26.58 -21.64
C SER A 5 -7.03 -26.02 -20.65
N LEU A 6 -7.96 -26.86 -20.18
CA LEU A 6 -9.00 -26.47 -19.23
C LEU A 6 -8.44 -26.33 -17.81
N VAL A 7 -7.52 -27.21 -17.41
CA VAL A 7 -6.76 -27.10 -16.15
C VAL A 7 -5.87 -25.85 -16.15
N ASN A 8 -5.18 -25.55 -17.25
CA ASN A 8 -4.37 -24.33 -17.36
C ASN A 8 -5.22 -23.06 -17.29
N LEU A 9 -6.39 -23.02 -17.94
CA LEU A 9 -7.31 -21.87 -17.83
C LEU A 9 -7.81 -21.66 -16.41
N ILE A 10 -8.18 -22.73 -15.70
CA ILE A 10 -8.62 -22.65 -14.30
C ILE A 10 -7.47 -22.16 -13.40
N SER A 11 -6.25 -22.64 -13.61
CA SER A 11 -5.06 -22.19 -12.86
C SER A 11 -4.79 -20.71 -13.06
N ILE A 12 -4.74 -20.24 -14.31
CA ILE A 12 -4.52 -18.83 -14.65
C ILE A 12 -5.58 -17.94 -13.99
N ASN A 13 -6.84 -18.36 -14.02
CA ASN A 13 -7.93 -17.58 -13.42
C ASN A 13 -7.80 -17.48 -11.90
N ASN A 14 -7.32 -18.54 -11.24
CA ASN A 14 -7.05 -18.54 -9.81
C ASN A 14 -5.86 -17.65 -9.46
N ASP A 15 -4.77 -17.72 -10.22
CA ASP A 15 -3.56 -16.92 -9.99
C ASP A 15 -3.86 -15.41 -10.11
N VAL A 16 -4.67 -15.03 -11.10
CA VAL A 16 -5.17 -13.65 -11.25
C VAL A 16 -6.04 -13.23 -10.08
N LEU A 17 -6.98 -14.09 -9.65
CA LEU A 17 -7.86 -13.81 -8.50
C LEU A 17 -7.06 -13.60 -7.21
N TRP A 18 -6.08 -14.46 -6.92
CA TRP A 18 -5.19 -14.33 -5.77
C TRP A 18 -4.35 -13.04 -5.84
N GLY A 19 -3.86 -12.68 -7.02
CA GLY A 19 -3.17 -11.42 -7.26
C GLY A 19 -4.04 -10.20 -6.93
N VAL A 20 -5.31 -10.20 -7.37
CA VAL A 20 -6.26 -9.11 -7.07
C VAL A 20 -6.57 -9.02 -5.57
N ILE A 21 -6.80 -10.15 -4.89
CA ILE A 21 -7.06 -10.21 -3.45
C ILE A 21 -5.87 -9.64 -2.66
N LEU A 22 -4.65 -10.01 -3.04
CA LEU A 22 -3.43 -9.48 -2.43
C LEU A 22 -3.32 -7.97 -2.61
N ILE A 23 -3.57 -7.45 -3.81
CA ILE A 23 -3.53 -6.00 -4.08
C ILE A 23 -4.60 -5.28 -3.25
N MET A 24 -5.84 -5.77 -3.23
CA MET A 24 -6.94 -5.15 -2.48
C MET A 24 -6.68 -5.17 -0.97
N GLY A 25 -6.24 -6.30 -0.42
CA GLY A 25 -5.87 -6.41 0.99
C GLY A 25 -4.74 -5.46 1.36
N HIS A 26 -3.73 -5.34 0.48
CA HIS A 26 -2.64 -4.40 0.64
C HIS A 26 -3.13 -2.94 0.63
N LEU A 27 -4.05 -2.60 -0.28
CA LEU A 27 -4.64 -1.26 -0.40
C LEU A 27 -5.44 -0.86 0.85
N VAL A 28 -6.25 -1.77 1.38
CA VAL A 28 -7.02 -1.54 2.62
C VAL A 28 -6.10 -1.36 3.81
N SER A 29 -5.11 -2.25 3.98
CA SER A 29 -4.17 -2.18 5.10
C SER A 29 -3.31 -0.90 5.08
N THR A 30 -2.80 -0.52 3.91
CA THR A 30 -2.01 0.71 3.74
C THR A 30 -2.84 1.96 3.99
N THR A 31 -4.08 2.02 3.50
CA THR A 31 -4.99 3.14 3.77
C THR A 31 -5.31 3.28 5.26
N LEU A 32 -5.56 2.15 5.95
CA LEU A 32 -5.82 2.14 7.39
C LEU A 32 -4.59 2.60 8.19
N ALA A 33 -3.41 2.10 7.85
CA ALA A 33 -2.16 2.50 8.47
C ALA A 33 -1.90 4.01 8.28
N LEU A 34 -2.27 4.56 7.12
CA LEU A 34 -2.17 5.97 6.81
C LEU A 34 -3.15 6.84 7.62
N ALA A 35 -4.38 6.37 7.82
CA ALA A 35 -5.36 7.03 8.67
C ALA A 35 -4.90 7.09 10.13
N ILE A 36 -4.35 5.97 10.65
CA ILE A 36 -3.74 5.89 11.98
C ILE A 36 -2.56 6.86 12.08
N PHE A 37 -1.64 6.85 11.11
CA PHE A 37 -0.52 7.78 11.03
C PHE A 37 -0.98 9.24 11.10
N SER A 38 -1.99 9.61 10.30
CA SER A 38 -2.52 10.98 10.30
C SER A 38 -3.06 11.39 11.67
N SER A 39 -3.72 10.47 12.39
CA SER A 39 -4.24 10.70 13.74
C SER A 39 -3.12 10.89 14.77
N ILE A 40 -2.12 10.01 14.75
CA ILE A 40 -0.97 10.07 15.66
C ILE A 40 -0.18 11.36 15.44
N LEU A 41 0.07 11.75 14.18
CA LEU A 41 0.84 12.94 13.87
C LEU A 41 0.14 14.23 14.35
N LEU A 42 -1.19 14.29 14.26
CA LEU A 42 -1.99 15.42 14.76
C LEU A 42 -1.91 15.60 16.27
N LYS A 43 -1.87 14.48 17.00
CA LYS A 43 -1.82 14.44 18.46
C LYS A 43 -0.40 14.69 18.97
N ASN A 44 0.60 14.01 18.41
CA ASN A 44 1.99 14.13 18.81
C ASN A 44 2.96 13.95 17.64
N LYS A 45 3.58 15.06 17.22
CA LYS A 45 4.40 15.12 15.99
C LYS A 45 5.61 14.18 16.04
N LYS A 46 6.23 13.97 17.22
CA LYS A 46 7.39 13.09 17.40
C LYS A 46 7.02 11.61 17.21
N ASN A 47 5.92 11.17 17.82
CA ASN A 47 5.46 9.78 17.72
C ASN A 47 4.92 9.45 16.33
N GLY A 48 4.29 10.42 15.66
CA GLY A 48 3.86 10.23 14.28
C GLY A 48 5.04 10.03 13.32
N LEU A 49 6.14 10.77 13.51
CA LEU A 49 7.35 10.61 12.70
C LEU A 49 8.00 9.22 12.90
N LEU A 50 8.00 8.71 14.13
CA LEU A 50 8.46 7.37 14.45
C LEU A 50 7.59 6.29 13.79
N PHE A 51 6.27 6.47 13.81
CA PHE A 51 5.33 5.59 13.10
C PHE A 51 5.51 5.64 11.58
N LEU A 52 5.83 6.81 11.02
CA LEU A 52 6.09 6.97 9.59
C LEU A 52 7.32 6.17 9.14
N ILE A 53 8.41 6.23 9.92
CA ILE A 53 9.61 5.44 9.65
C ILE A 53 9.27 3.95 9.64
N LEU A 54 8.51 3.50 10.64
CA LEU A 54 8.06 2.11 10.75
C LEU A 54 7.22 1.66 9.55
N LEU A 55 6.34 2.55 9.07
CA LEU A 55 5.48 2.34 7.91
C LEU A 55 6.27 2.29 6.60
N ILE A 56 7.30 3.12 6.45
CA ILE A 56 8.22 3.10 5.31
C ILE A 56 9.03 1.80 5.30
N VAL A 57 9.61 1.40 6.44
CA VAL A 57 10.39 0.16 6.55
C VAL A 57 9.54 -1.05 6.19
N MET A 58 8.32 -1.14 6.73
CA MET A 58 7.37 -2.19 6.35
C MET A 58 7.01 -2.15 4.87
N GLY A 59 6.73 -0.96 4.32
CA GLY A 59 6.42 -0.80 2.90
C GLY A 59 7.55 -1.25 1.97
N VAL A 60 8.80 -0.91 2.30
CA VAL A 60 9.99 -1.34 1.54
C VAL A 60 10.18 -2.85 1.62
N LEU A 61 9.98 -3.46 2.79
CA LEU A 61 10.03 -4.92 2.95
C LEU A 61 8.97 -5.63 2.11
N THR A 62 7.74 -5.11 2.11
CA THR A 62 6.67 -5.66 1.27
C THR A 62 7.01 -5.51 -0.22
N LEU A 63 7.51 -4.35 -0.64
CA LEU A 63 7.90 -4.09 -2.02
C LEU A 63 9.02 -5.02 -2.49
N TYR A 64 10.03 -5.25 -1.63
CA TYR A 64 11.13 -6.18 -1.90
C TYR A 64 10.63 -7.62 -2.10
N ARG A 65 9.70 -8.08 -1.25
CA ARG A 65 9.06 -9.40 -1.41
C ARG A 65 8.27 -9.50 -2.71
N VAL A 66 7.50 -8.48 -3.07
CA VAL A 66 6.70 -8.52 -4.31
C VAL A 66 7.57 -8.43 -5.54
N MET A 67 8.63 -7.62 -5.56
CA MET A 67 9.59 -7.58 -6.66
C MET A 67 10.29 -8.92 -6.88
N SER A 68 10.56 -9.66 -5.81
CA SER A 68 11.15 -11.01 -5.89
C SER A 68 10.19 -12.02 -6.55
N TYR A 69 8.87 -11.81 -6.43
CA TYR A 69 7.86 -12.66 -7.07
C TYR A 69 7.62 -12.26 -8.53
N SER A 70 7.47 -10.95 -8.80
CA SER A 70 7.33 -10.43 -10.16
C SER A 70 7.74 -8.96 -10.21
N ILE A 71 8.69 -8.67 -11.10
CA ILE A 71 9.21 -7.31 -11.32
C ILE A 71 8.09 -6.36 -11.80
N ALA A 72 7.18 -6.85 -12.64
CA ALA A 72 6.06 -6.07 -13.16
C ALA A 72 5.09 -5.66 -12.03
N LEU A 73 4.72 -6.59 -11.15
CA LEU A 73 3.87 -6.30 -9.98
C LEU A 73 4.57 -5.37 -8.99
N GLY A 74 5.87 -5.56 -8.78
CA GLY A 74 6.67 -4.69 -7.94
C GLY A 74 6.70 -3.24 -8.42
N LEU A 75 6.82 -3.00 -9.73
CA LEU A 75 6.75 -1.66 -10.32
C LEU A 75 5.37 -1.01 -10.14
N ILE A 76 4.29 -1.75 -10.36
CA ILE A 76 2.91 -1.24 -10.18
C ILE A 76 2.69 -0.83 -8.72
N ILE A 77 3.06 -1.68 -7.76
CA ILE A 77 2.93 -1.37 -6.35
C ILE A 77 3.84 -0.21 -5.95
N GLY A 78 5.06 -0.13 -6.48
CA GLY A 78 5.98 0.98 -6.27
C GLY A 78 5.38 2.32 -6.72
N PHE A 79 4.78 2.34 -7.92
CA PHE A 79 4.06 3.52 -8.42
C PHE A 79 2.86 3.90 -7.53
N MET A 80 2.12 2.90 -7.05
CA MET A 80 1.01 3.09 -6.11
C MET A 80 1.48 3.72 -4.78
N TYR A 81 2.63 3.30 -4.25
CA TYR A 81 3.22 3.89 -3.05
C TYR A 81 3.58 5.36 -3.25
N ILE A 82 4.13 5.74 -4.41
CA ILE A 82 4.44 7.14 -4.74
C ILE A 82 3.16 7.99 -4.71
N MET A 83 2.09 7.50 -5.35
CA MET A 83 0.79 8.17 -5.36
C MET A 83 0.20 8.31 -3.95
N LEU A 84 0.26 7.24 -3.15
CA LEU A 84 -0.16 7.25 -1.76
C LEU A 84 0.63 8.27 -0.93
N CYS A 85 1.96 8.32 -1.09
CA CYS A 85 2.81 9.33 -0.43
C CYS A 85 2.35 10.76 -0.76
N PHE A 86 2.04 11.03 -2.02
CA PHE A 86 1.57 12.34 -2.46
C PHE A 86 0.22 12.71 -1.85
N VAL A 87 -0.75 11.79 -1.88
CA VAL A 87 -2.08 11.96 -1.27
C VAL A 87 -1.97 12.18 0.24
N THR A 88 -1.07 11.44 0.90
CA THR A 88 -0.78 11.60 2.33
C THR A 88 -0.25 12.99 2.62
N PHE A 89 0.73 13.45 1.84
CA PHE A 89 1.34 14.76 2.01
C PHE A 89 0.31 15.88 1.86
N ILE A 90 -0.57 15.81 0.85
CA ILE A 90 -1.67 16.76 0.66
C ILE A 90 -2.63 16.71 1.85
N SER A 91 -3.06 15.52 2.26
CA SER A 91 -3.99 15.32 3.38
C SER A 91 -3.42 15.89 4.68
N LEU A 92 -2.13 15.68 4.91
CA LEU A 92 -1.42 16.18 6.08
C LEU A 92 -1.28 17.70 6.06
N LYS A 93 -0.91 18.27 4.90
CA LYS A 93 -0.82 19.72 4.70
C LYS A 93 -2.18 20.38 4.96
N LYS A 94 -3.26 19.83 4.41
CA LYS A 94 -4.64 20.32 4.60
C LYS A 94 -5.03 20.33 6.09
N LYS A 95 -4.73 19.25 6.82
CA LYS A 95 -5.05 19.15 8.26
C LYS A 95 -4.20 20.09 9.12
N MET A 96 -2.93 20.31 8.78
CA MET A 96 -2.09 21.30 9.48
C MET A 96 -2.55 22.74 9.23
N THR A 97 -3.01 23.07 8.02
CA THR A 97 -3.59 24.40 7.73
C THR A 97 -4.88 24.63 8.52
N MET A 98 -5.79 23.66 8.59
CA MET A 98 -7.01 23.80 9.42
C MET A 98 -6.72 24.02 10.90
N LYS A 99 -5.73 23.30 11.48
CA LYS A 99 -5.35 23.47 12.90
C LYS A 99 -4.72 24.84 13.19
N LYS A 100 -4.27 25.57 12.16
CA LYS A 100 -3.67 26.91 12.30
C LYS A 100 -4.70 28.04 12.26
N GLN A 101 -5.95 27.73 11.89
CA GLN A 101 -7.05 28.70 11.77
C GLN A 101 -8.09 28.60 12.90
N LEU A 102 -7.81 27.77 13.91
CA LEU A 102 -8.65 27.50 15.09
C LEU A 102 -7.83 27.82 16.34
#